data_AF-A0A938JSS3-F1
#
_entry.id   AF-A0A938JSS3-F1
#
_cell.length_a   1.000
_cell.length_b   1.000
_cell.length_c   1.000
_cell.angle_alpha   90.00
_cell.angle_beta   90.00
_cell.angle_gamma   90.00
#
_symmetry.space_group_name_H-M   'P 1'
#
loop_
_entity.id
_entity.type
_entity.pdbx_description
1 polymer ?
#
loop_
_entity_poly.entity_id
_entity_poly.type
_entity_poly.pdbx_seq_one_letter_code
_entity_poly.pdbx_strand_id
1 'polypeptide(L)'
;MKFREQIKASPYGSLVWRIFIGVIGGLVTIIGTIFLFAPGPGLLVLLAGLGILATEFAWASSAIRRTKSIAETTSQRFGIPLWVKYLLVAGGAVLSIVLLVIFYAL
;
A
#
# COMPACT_ATOMS: atom_id res chain seq x y z
N MET A 1 9.49 -30.33 -27.34
CA MET A 1 9.67 -30.78 -25.94
C MET A 1 9.68 -29.55 -25.03
N LYS A 2 8.50 -29.13 -24.54
CA LYS A 2 8.30 -27.89 -23.77
C LYS A 2 8.24 -28.18 -22.26
N PHE A 3 9.37 -28.58 -21.68
CA PHE A 3 9.49 -28.84 -20.23
C PHE A 3 9.64 -27.56 -19.39
N ARG A 4 9.86 -26.42 -20.04
CA ARG A 4 10.15 -25.13 -19.38
C ARG A 4 8.90 -24.35 -18.94
N GLU A 5 7.71 -24.75 -19.38
CA GLU A 5 6.45 -24.06 -19.04
C GLU A 5 5.77 -24.63 -17.78
N GLN A 6 6.15 -25.83 -17.32
CA GLN A 6 5.49 -26.53 -16.21
C GLN A 6 6.01 -26.14 -14.80
N ILE A 7 7.17 -25.47 -14.71
CA ILE A 7 7.73 -25.00 -13.43
C ILE A 7 7.26 -23.56 -13.12
N LYS A 8 5.96 -23.32 -13.29
CA LYS A 8 5.25 -22.15 -12.75
C LYS A 8 4.12 -22.63 -11.84
N ALA A 9 4.47 -23.37 -10.80
CA ALA A 9 3.57 -23.79 -9.73
C ALA A 9 4.35 -23.56 -8.43
N SER A 10 4.07 -22.57 -7.58
CA SER A 10 2.78 -22.17 -7.03
C SER A 10 2.80 -20.67 -6.68
N PRO A 11 1.76 -19.89 -7.07
CA PRO A 11 1.60 -18.49 -6.65
C PRO A 11 1.43 -18.30 -5.14
N TYR A 12 0.97 -19.33 -4.42
CA TYR A 12 0.53 -19.22 -3.02
C TYR A 12 1.67 -19.04 -2.02
N GLY A 13 2.85 -19.63 -2.28
CA GLY A 13 4.01 -19.50 -1.37
C GLY A 13 4.51 -18.06 -1.26
N SER A 14 4.48 -17.32 -2.38
CA SER A 14 4.85 -15.90 -2.37
C SER A 14 3.82 -15.04 -1.64
N LEU A 15 2.52 -15.35 -1.69
CA LEU A 15 1.52 -14.55 -0.97
C LEU A 15 1.64 -14.71 0.54
N VAL A 16 1.78 -15.95 1.01
CA VAL A 16 1.92 -16.26 2.45
C VAL A 16 3.18 -15.63 3.03
N TRP A 17 4.32 -15.75 2.34
CA TRP A 17 5.59 -15.16 2.75
C TRP A 17 5.51 -13.63 2.88
N ARG A 18 4.77 -13.00 1.97
CA ARG A 18 4.61 -11.54 1.92
C ARG A 18 3.66 -11.01 2.99
N ILE A 19 2.59 -11.76 3.29
CA ILE A 19 1.73 -11.47 4.44
C ILE A 19 2.53 -11.63 5.74
N PHE A 20 3.35 -12.67 5.86
CA PHE A 20 4.18 -12.89 7.03
C PHE A 20 5.18 -11.76 7.27
N ILE A 21 5.92 -11.33 6.24
CA ILE A 21 6.85 -10.18 6.34
C ILE A 21 6.09 -8.89 6.64
N GLY A 22 4.93 -8.68 6.01
CA GLY A 22 4.08 -7.51 6.27
C GLY A 22 3.59 -7.45 7.73
N VAL A 23 3.19 -8.59 8.30
CA VAL A 23 2.80 -8.70 9.71
C VAL A 23 3.99 -8.43 10.62
N ILE A 24 5.16 -9.02 10.35
CA ILE A 24 6.37 -8.80 11.16
C ILE A 24 6.79 -7.33 11.12
N GLY A 25 6.97 -6.76 9.93
CA GLY A 25 7.36 -5.37 9.79
C GLY A 25 6.32 -4.42 10.41
N GLY A 26 5.03 -4.74 10.30
CA GLY A 26 3.95 -3.97 10.92
C GLY A 26 4.03 -3.99 12.44
N LEU A 27 4.23 -5.16 13.04
CA LEU A 27 4.41 -5.30 14.49
C LEU A 27 5.66 -4.54 14.98
N VAL A 28 6.78 -4.68 14.28
CA VAL A 28 8.03 -3.96 14.63
C VAL A 28 7.84 -2.45 14.54
N THR A 29 7.13 -1.98 13.51
CA THR A 29 6.80 -0.55 13.35
C THR A 29 5.94 -0.05 14.51
N ILE A 30 4.88 -0.78 14.89
CA ILE A 30 4.01 -0.42 16.03
C ILE A 30 4.80 -0.36 17.33
N ILE A 31 5.65 -1.35 17.59
CA ILE A 31 6.50 -1.40 18.79
C ILE A 31 7.48 -0.21 18.78
N GLY A 32 8.11 0.08 17.63
CA GLY A 32 8.98 1.24 17.46
C GLY A 32 8.27 2.57 17.70
N THR A 33 7.02 2.71 17.26
CA THR A 33 6.19 3.89 17.54
C THR A 33 5.91 4.05 19.02
N ILE A 34 5.58 2.97 19.73
CA ILE A 34 5.36 3.01 21.19
C ILE A 34 6.66 3.44 21.89
N PHE A 35 7.80 2.93 21.41
CA PHE A 35 9.11 3.27 21.96
C PHE A 35 9.56 4.70 21.67
N LEU A 36 8.87 5.47 20.82
CA LEU A 36 9.13 6.92 20.71
C LEU A 36 8.71 7.69 21.96
N PHE A 37 7.71 7.20 22.70
CA PHE A 37 7.24 7.85 23.92
C PHE A 37 8.13 7.55 25.13
N ALA A 38 8.94 6.48 25.06
CA ALA A 38 9.95 6.17 26.07
C ALA A 38 11.31 6.76 25.65
N PRO A 39 12.12 7.29 26.58
CA PRO A 39 13.48 7.71 26.26
C PRO A 39 14.36 6.48 25.99
N GLY A 40 14.33 5.99 24.75
CA GLY A 40 15.06 4.83 24.27
C GLY A 40 15.22 4.84 22.74
N PRO A 41 15.85 3.82 22.13
CA PRO A 41 16.14 3.78 20.68
C PRO A 41 14.90 3.47 19.81
N GLY A 42 13.73 4.03 20.15
CA GLY A 42 12.47 3.78 19.44
C GLY A 42 12.53 4.13 17.96
N LEU A 43 13.25 5.19 17.60
CA LEU A 43 13.45 5.58 16.20
C LEU A 43 14.16 4.48 15.39
N LEU A 44 15.15 3.80 15.97
CA LEU A 44 15.86 2.72 15.27
C LEU A 44 14.95 1.52 15.01
N VAL A 45 14.14 1.16 16.01
CA VAL A 45 13.17 0.05 15.90
C VAL A 45 12.10 0.40 14.87
N LEU A 46 11.60 1.63 14.88
CA LEU A 46 10.63 2.12 13.92
C LEU A 46 11.17 2.08 12.49
N LEU A 47 12.38 2.59 12.27
CA LEU A 47 13.04 2.58 10.96
C LEU A 47 13.34 1.16 10.49
N ALA A 48 13.71 0.24 11.38
CA ALA A 48 13.86 -1.17 11.04
C ALA A 48 12.54 -1.79 10.58
N GLY A 49 11.44 -1.52 11.29
CA GLY A 49 10.09 -1.98 10.90
C GLY A 49 9.65 -1.44 9.53
N LEU A 50 9.86 -0.14 9.29
CA LEU A 50 9.63 0.51 8.00
C LEU A 50 10.52 -0.06 6.90
N GLY A 51 11.78 -0.38 7.19
CA GLY A 51 12.71 -1.02 6.26
C GLY A 51 12.26 -2.42 5.86
N ILE A 52 11.78 -3.22 6.82
CA ILE A 52 11.17 -4.54 6.55
C ILE A 52 9.95 -4.37 5.66
N LEU A 53 9.05 -3.43 5.97
CA LEU A 53 7.90 -3.12 5.13
C LEU A 53 8.30 -2.71 3.71
N ALA A 54 9.35 -1.89 3.56
CA ALA A 54 9.83 -1.40 2.28
C ALA A 54 10.25 -2.53 1.31
N THR A 55 10.76 -3.66 1.85
CA THR A 55 11.08 -4.83 1.02
C THR A 55 9.86 -5.41 0.30
N GLU A 56 8.67 -5.30 0.90
CA GLU A 56 7.40 -5.71 0.30
C GLU A 56 6.81 -4.68 -0.66
N PHE A 57 7.12 -3.39 -0.48
CA PHE A 57 6.68 -2.34 -1.41
C PHE A 57 7.37 -2.42 -2.79
N ALA A 58 8.54 -3.06 -2.90
CA ALA A 58 9.12 -3.40 -4.21
C ALA A 58 8.16 -4.25 -5.07
N TRP A 59 7.33 -5.08 -4.43
CA TRP A 59 6.25 -5.77 -5.12
C TRP A 59 5.02 -4.89 -5.36
N ALA A 60 4.74 -3.86 -4.55
CA ALA A 60 3.64 -2.92 -4.82
C ALA A 60 3.78 -2.28 -6.22
N SER A 61 5.01 -2.04 -6.68
CA SER A 61 5.29 -1.63 -8.07
C SER A 61 4.79 -2.66 -9.09
N SER A 62 4.96 -3.95 -8.82
CA SER A 62 4.46 -5.04 -9.65
C SER A 62 2.95 -5.27 -9.52
N ALA A 63 2.36 -5.02 -8.34
CA ALA A 63 0.91 -5.02 -8.15
C ALA A 63 0.24 -3.86 -8.92
N ILE A 64 0.81 -2.66 -8.84
CA ILE A 64 0.39 -1.49 -9.62
C ILE A 64 0.46 -1.79 -11.12
N ARG A 65 1.52 -2.45 -11.60
CA ARG A 65 1.60 -2.87 -13.01
C ARG A 65 0.43 -3.79 -13.41
N ARG A 66 0.01 -4.73 -12.55
CA ARG A 66 -1.16 -5.59 -12.78
C ARG A 66 -2.47 -4.81 -12.73
N THR A 67 -2.63 -3.93 -11.76
CA THR A 67 -3.82 -3.07 -11.66
C THR A 67 -3.91 -2.14 -12.86
N LYS A 68 -2.79 -1.60 -13.35
CA LYS A 68 -2.72 -0.76 -14.53
C LYS A 68 -3.15 -1.50 -15.79
N SER A 69 -2.74 -2.76 -16.00
CA SER A 69 -3.22 -3.54 -17.15
C SER A 69 -4.73 -3.86 -17.07
N ILE A 70 -5.26 -4.09 -15.87
CA ILE A 70 -6.70 -4.33 -15.65
C ILE A 70 -7.50 -3.04 -15.86
N ALA A 71 -6.98 -1.92 -15.34
CA ALA A 71 -7.57 -0.59 -15.45
C ALA A 71 -7.53 -0.08 -16.89
N GLU A 72 -6.44 -0.29 -17.63
CA GLU A 72 -6.36 0.08 -19.06
C GLU A 72 -7.38 -0.71 -19.89
N THR A 73 -7.53 -2.01 -19.62
CA THR A 73 -8.53 -2.85 -20.30
C THR A 73 -9.97 -2.41 -20.00
N THR A 74 -10.23 -1.94 -18.78
CA THR A 74 -11.57 -1.50 -18.35
C THR A 74 -11.86 -0.05 -18.75
N SER A 75 -10.84 0.81 -18.73
CA SER A 75 -10.93 2.24 -19.10
C SER A 75 -11.20 2.44 -20.59
N GLN A 76 -10.83 1.48 -21.45
CA GLN A 76 -11.22 1.53 -22.86
C GLN A 76 -12.73 1.31 -23.08
N ARG A 77 -13.42 0.65 -22.14
CA ARG A 77 -14.89 0.48 -22.18
C ARG A 77 -15.64 1.57 -21.43
N PHE A 78 -15.02 2.17 -20.41
CA PHE A 78 -15.61 3.24 -19.60
C PHE A 78 -14.70 4.47 -19.63
N GLY A 79 -14.89 5.33 -20.63
CA GLY A 79 -14.33 6.68 -20.63
C GLY A 79 -15.04 7.50 -19.55
N ILE A 80 -14.44 7.66 -18.38
CA ILE A 80 -14.98 8.52 -17.32
C ILE A 80 -15.01 9.96 -17.86
N PRO A 81 -16.18 10.62 -17.95
CA PRO A 81 -16.25 11.99 -18.42
C PRO A 81 -15.47 12.90 -17.47
N LEU A 82 -14.71 13.85 -18.03
CA LEU A 82 -13.82 14.74 -17.28
C LEU A 82 -14.52 15.40 -16.08
N TRP A 83 -15.80 15.75 -16.21
CA TRP A 83 -16.60 16.31 -15.11
C TRP A 83 -16.67 15.39 -13.89
N VAL A 84 -16.85 14.08 -14.05
CA VAL A 84 -16.92 13.14 -12.91
C VAL A 84 -15.58 13.06 -12.18
N LYS A 85 -14.46 13.10 -12.91
CA LYS A 85 -13.12 13.17 -12.32
C LYS A 85 -12.94 14.45 -11.50
N TYR A 86 -13.37 15.60 -12.04
CA TYR A 86 -13.31 16.87 -11.32
C TYR A 86 -14.22 16.89 -10.08
N LEU A 87 -15.41 16.29 -10.15
CA LEU A 87 -16.35 16.23 -9.04
C LEU A 87 -15.83 15.36 -7.89
N LEU A 88 -15.23 14.20 -8.19
CA LEU A 88 -14.61 13.35 -7.18
C LEU A 88 -13.43 14.04 -6.49
N VAL A 89 -12.56 14.70 -7.27
CA VAL A 89 -11.42 15.44 -6.72
C VAL A 89 -11.89 16.62 -5.87
N ALA A 90 -12.87 17.38 -6.36
CA ALA A 90 -13.45 18.50 -5.61
C ALA A 90 -14.14 18.03 -4.34
N GLY A 91 -14.95 16.98 -4.40
CA GLY A 91 -15.62 16.40 -3.24
C GLY A 91 -14.62 15.89 -2.19
N GLY A 92 -13.58 15.17 -2.62
CA GLY A 92 -12.50 14.73 -1.74
C GLY A 92 -11.73 15.89 -1.10
N ALA A 93 -11.44 16.95 -1.87
CA ALA A 93 -10.78 18.14 -1.36
C ALA A 93 -11.64 18.88 -0.33
N VAL A 94 -12.93 19.05 -0.61
CA VAL A 94 -13.89 19.67 0.33
C VAL A 94 -13.99 18.83 1.60
N LEU A 95 -14.10 17.51 1.49
CA LEU A 95 -14.19 16.62 2.64
C LEU A 95 -12.91 16.63 3.48
N SER A 96 -11.74 16.73 2.85
CA SER A 96 -10.45 16.94 3.52
C SER A 96 -10.41 18.25 4.31
N ILE A 97 -10.85 19.36 3.69
CA ILE A 97 -10.92 20.67 4.34
C ILE A 97 -11.88 20.62 5.54
N VAL A 98 -13.06 20.02 5.39
CA VAL A 98 -14.04 19.89 6.46
C VAL A 98 -13.49 19.10 7.64
N LEU A 99 -12.81 17.97 7.38
CA LEU A 99 -12.18 17.17 8.44
C LEU A 99 -11.09 17.95 9.18
N LEU A 100 -10.27 18.72 8.48
CA LEU A 100 -9.25 19.57 9.11
C LEU A 100 -9.87 20.65 10.00
N VAL A 101 -10.95 21.28 9.54
CA VAL A 101 -11.67 22.28 10.33
C VAL A 101 -12.28 21.66 11.59
N ILE A 102 -12.91 20.49 11.47
CA ILE A 102 -13.48 19.78 12.62
C ILE A 102 -12.40 19.36 13.62
N PHE A 103 -11.28 18.82 13.14
CA PHE A 103 -10.18 18.41 14.00
C PHE A 103 -9.51 19.57 14.73
N TYR A 104 -9.43 20.74 14.10
CA TYR A 104 -8.84 21.94 14.73
C TYR A 104 -9.82 22.69 15.65
N ALA A 105 -11.13 22.49 15.45
CA ALA A 105 -12.19 23.10 16.26
C ALA A 105 -12.56 22.28 17.51
N LEU A 106 -12.04 21.05 17.64
CA LEU A 106 -12.22 20.15 18.77
C LEU A 106 -11.09 20.30 19.80
#